data_AF-C5LRU5-F1
#
_entry.id   AF-C5LRU5-F1
#
_cell.length_a   1.000
_cell.length_b   1.000
_cell.length_c   1.000
_cell.angle_alpha   90.00
_cell.angle_beta   90.00
_cell.angle_gamma   90.00
#
_symmetry.space_group_name_H-M   'P 1'
#
loop_
_entity.id
_entity.type
_entity.pdbx_description
1 polymer ?
#
loop_
_entity_poly.entity_id
_entity_poly.type
_entity_poly.pdbx_seq_one_letter_code
_entity_poly.pdbx_strand_id
1 'polypeptide(L)'
;MYRMTDHLKDNGTFCLNSPFTTVEEWNEHVPAGVRKALAEKNAKVFNVDAFKVSEKCGMGRMINVVMQAVFFKLANVMDFKECIALYKNTIRKSYGHRGEAVVQKNYEMIDEALDAITEIKVPADWKNLSDSMLRFEQNYHDALGNLAKEKSAINKPSFTENIQAPVALQRGDDIPVSAFANDELVGGKVPLGTAKVEKRGVALMIPIVDMDKCTQCNICSMSCPHACIRPFLLSQAEDDAKPSTFDSRKAKGGAEVAGLHYRIQVSPLDCTG
;
A
#
# COMPACT_ATOMS: atom_id res chain seq x y z
N MET A 1 8.38 5.74 -2.59
CA MET A 1 7.93 4.69 -3.55
C MET A 1 9.12 3.82 -3.90
N TYR A 2 8.92 2.53 -4.20
CA TYR A 2 10.00 1.61 -4.58
C TYR A 2 10.70 2.04 -5.88
N ARG A 3 11.92 1.52 -6.10
CA ARG A 3 12.78 1.71 -7.28
C ARG A 3 12.24 1.01 -8.54
N MET A 4 11.00 1.29 -8.92
CA MET A 4 10.31 0.57 -10.00
C MET A 4 10.87 0.86 -11.40
N THR A 5 11.60 1.97 -11.58
CA THR A 5 12.11 2.44 -12.87
C THR A 5 13.62 2.24 -13.06
N ASP A 6 14.34 1.78 -12.04
CA ASP A 6 15.82 1.75 -12.04
C ASP A 6 16.37 0.85 -13.15
N HIS A 7 15.75 -0.30 -13.37
CA HIS A 7 16.15 -1.27 -14.39
C HIS A 7 15.39 -1.12 -15.72
N LEU A 8 14.55 -0.09 -15.85
CA LEU A 8 13.88 0.20 -17.11
C LEU A 8 14.93 0.63 -18.15
N LYS A 9 14.97 -0.06 -19.29
CA LYS A 9 15.81 0.32 -20.43
C LYS A 9 15.24 1.55 -21.13
N ASP A 10 16.08 2.26 -21.89
CA ASP A 10 15.61 3.32 -22.78
C ASP A 10 14.59 2.76 -23.78
N ASN A 11 13.52 3.52 -24.01
CA ASN A 11 12.35 3.16 -24.82
C ASN A 11 11.59 1.93 -24.28
N GLY A 12 11.84 1.54 -23.03
CA GLY A 12 11.16 0.43 -22.37
C GLY A 12 9.68 0.72 -22.10
N THR A 13 8.91 -0.34 -21.88
CA THR A 13 7.49 -0.25 -21.54
C THR A 13 7.29 -0.31 -20.03
N PHE A 14 6.52 0.62 -19.48
CA PHE A 14 6.10 0.66 -18.08
C PHE A 14 4.57 0.61 -18.02
N CYS A 15 4.02 -0.27 -17.19
CA CYS A 15 2.58 -0.32 -16.95
C CYS A 15 2.31 -0.22 -15.45
N LEU A 16 1.44 0.70 -15.06
CA LEU A 16 0.98 0.83 -13.68
C LEU A 16 -0.44 0.27 -13.53
N ASN A 17 -0.68 -0.47 -12.44
CA ASN A 17 -2.04 -0.76 -12.00
C ASN A 17 -2.50 0.37 -11.08
N SER A 18 -3.40 1.23 -11.55
CA SER A 18 -3.95 2.33 -10.75
C SER A 18 -5.26 2.87 -11.35
N PRO A 19 -6.07 3.62 -10.58
CA PRO A 19 -7.23 4.32 -11.13
C PRO A 19 -6.85 5.58 -11.94
N PHE A 20 -5.57 5.93 -12.05
CA PHE A 20 -5.08 7.18 -12.66
C PHE A 20 -4.92 7.01 -14.18
N THR A 21 -5.94 7.40 -14.92
CA THR A 21 -6.03 7.21 -16.38
C THR A 21 -5.54 8.41 -17.18
N THR A 22 -5.28 9.54 -16.53
CA THR A 22 -4.88 10.80 -17.18
C THR A 22 -3.51 11.28 -16.72
N VAL A 23 -2.90 12.18 -17.50
CA VAL A 23 -1.61 12.81 -17.15
C VAL A 23 -1.76 13.66 -15.89
N GLU A 24 -2.91 14.31 -15.71
CA GLU A 24 -3.26 15.15 -14.58
C GLU A 24 -3.29 14.32 -13.28
N GLU A 25 -4.00 13.19 -13.28
CA GLU A 25 -4.03 12.27 -12.13
C GLU A 25 -2.63 11.70 -11.84
N TRP A 26 -1.83 11.43 -12.87
CA TRP A 26 -0.44 11.02 -12.69
C TRP A 26 0.43 12.12 -12.07
N ASN A 27 0.22 13.38 -12.44
CA ASN A 27 0.93 14.50 -11.83
C ASN A 27 0.58 14.68 -10.35
N GLU A 28 -0.66 14.36 -9.98
CA GLU A 28 -1.15 14.45 -8.60
C GLU A 28 -0.67 13.26 -7.73
N HIS A 29 -0.70 12.04 -8.27
CA HIS A 29 -0.55 10.84 -7.46
C HIS A 29 0.74 10.04 -7.70
N VAL A 30 1.38 10.19 -8.86
CA VAL A 30 2.63 9.47 -9.18
C VAL A 30 3.83 10.36 -8.84
N PRO A 31 4.80 9.87 -8.04
CA PRO A 31 6.00 10.61 -7.69
C PRO A 31 6.75 11.17 -8.93
N ALA A 32 7.13 12.44 -8.86
CA ALA A 32 8.01 13.17 -9.77
C ALA A 32 9.29 12.41 -10.11
N GLY A 33 9.92 11.70 -9.16
CA GLY A 33 11.11 10.89 -9.43
C GLY A 33 10.84 9.75 -10.43
N VAL A 34 9.68 9.08 -10.28
CA VAL A 34 9.23 8.05 -11.23
C VAL A 34 8.90 8.70 -12.58
N ARG A 35 8.12 9.79 -12.58
CA ARG A 35 7.75 10.52 -13.80
C ARG A 35 8.96 11.03 -14.58
N LYS A 36 9.95 11.61 -13.88
CA LYS A 36 11.22 12.07 -14.44
C LYS A 36 12.00 10.92 -15.06
N ALA A 37 12.18 9.82 -14.34
CA ALA A 37 12.89 8.65 -14.84
C ALA A 37 12.22 8.05 -16.10
N LEU A 38 10.89 7.99 -16.13
CA LEU A 38 10.13 7.53 -17.30
C LEU A 38 10.37 8.45 -18.51
N ALA A 39 10.37 9.77 -18.29
CA ALA A 39 10.59 10.75 -19.34
C ALA A 39 12.04 10.70 -19.87
N GLU A 40 13.04 10.68 -18.98
CA GLU A 40 14.46 10.58 -19.35
C GLU A 40 14.76 9.34 -20.20
N LYS A 41 14.14 8.21 -19.86
CA LYS A 41 14.27 6.94 -20.59
C LYS A 41 13.40 6.87 -21.84
N ASN A 42 12.65 7.91 -22.19
CA ASN A 42 11.66 7.90 -23.28
C ASN A 42 10.71 6.68 -23.21
N ALA A 43 10.24 6.34 -22.01
CA ALA A 43 9.45 5.14 -21.76
C ALA A 43 8.07 5.20 -22.43
N LYS A 44 7.55 4.03 -22.84
CA LYS A 44 6.14 3.86 -23.21
C LYS A 44 5.34 3.58 -21.94
N VAL A 45 4.47 4.49 -21.55
CA VAL A 45 3.75 4.41 -20.27
C VAL A 45 2.30 4.02 -20.50
N PHE A 46 1.86 2.99 -19.79
CA PHE A 46 0.49 2.51 -19.80
C PHE A 46 -0.06 2.47 -18.37
N ASN A 47 -1.38 2.57 -18.26
CA ASN A 47 -2.11 2.41 -17.02
C ASN A 47 -3.30 1.47 -17.22
N VAL A 48 -3.63 0.68 -16.20
CA VAL A 48 -4.85 -0.13 -16.15
C VAL A 48 -5.41 -0.11 -14.73
N ASP A 49 -6.72 0.07 -14.57
CA ASP A 49 -7.37 -0.12 -13.27
C ASP A 49 -7.83 -1.58 -13.14
N ALA A 50 -6.90 -2.44 -12.76
CA ALA A 50 -7.16 -3.88 -12.70
C ALA A 50 -8.12 -4.27 -11.57
N PHE A 51 -8.22 -3.46 -10.51
CA PHE A 51 -9.19 -3.70 -9.44
C PHE A 51 -10.61 -3.45 -9.93
N LYS A 52 -10.84 -2.33 -10.63
CA LYS A 52 -12.14 -2.02 -11.24
C LYS A 52 -12.58 -3.10 -12.25
N VAL A 53 -11.65 -3.61 -13.06
CA VAL A 53 -11.94 -4.71 -14.00
C VAL A 53 -12.30 -6.00 -13.23
N SER A 54 -11.53 -6.36 -12.20
CA SER A 54 -11.78 -7.56 -11.39
C SER A 54 -13.13 -7.48 -10.64
N GLU A 55 -13.46 -6.32 -10.09
CA GLU A 55 -14.73 -6.06 -9.42
C GLU A 55 -15.92 -6.17 -10.40
N LYS A 56 -15.82 -5.54 -11.58
CA LYS A 56 -16.85 -5.63 -12.64
C LYS A 56 -17.13 -7.08 -13.05
N CYS A 57 -16.11 -7.93 -13.08
CA CYS A 57 -16.23 -9.36 -13.41
C CYS A 57 -16.64 -10.24 -12.20
N GLY A 58 -16.87 -9.65 -11.03
CA GLY A 58 -17.22 -10.37 -9.80
C GLY A 58 -16.11 -11.30 -9.31
N MET A 59 -14.85 -10.86 -9.44
CA MET A 59 -13.62 -11.56 -9.05
C MET A 59 -12.86 -10.87 -7.91
N GLY A 60 -13.42 -9.77 -7.37
CA GLY A 60 -12.96 -9.10 -6.16
C GLY A 60 -11.59 -8.47 -6.32
N ARG A 61 -10.61 -8.91 -5.52
CA ARG A 61 -9.25 -8.33 -5.49
C ARG A 61 -8.26 -9.04 -6.44
N MET A 62 -8.71 -10.02 -7.21
CA MET A 62 -7.85 -10.84 -8.06
C MET A 62 -7.50 -10.12 -9.37
N ILE A 63 -6.35 -9.46 -9.40
CA ILE A 63 -5.89 -8.69 -10.58
C ILE A 63 -4.93 -9.47 -11.49
N ASN A 64 -4.50 -10.66 -11.07
CA ASN A 64 -3.46 -11.44 -11.75
C ASN A 64 -3.82 -11.73 -13.22
N VAL A 65 -5.08 -12.02 -13.52
CA VAL A 65 -5.51 -12.32 -14.90
C VAL A 65 -5.52 -11.08 -15.78
N VAL A 66 -5.95 -9.94 -15.24
CA VAL A 66 -5.88 -8.64 -15.93
C VAL A 66 -4.42 -8.30 -16.24
N MET A 67 -3.56 -8.29 -15.21
CA MET A 67 -2.16 -7.90 -15.38
C MET A 67 -1.38 -8.84 -16.30
N GLN A 68 -1.72 -10.13 -16.32
CA GLN A 68 -1.12 -11.09 -17.26
C GLN A 68 -1.54 -10.82 -18.71
N ALA A 69 -2.82 -10.51 -18.95
CA ALA A 69 -3.30 -10.13 -20.29
C ALA A 69 -2.63 -8.82 -20.77
N VAL A 70 -2.52 -7.83 -19.88
CA VAL A 70 -1.80 -6.58 -20.15
C VAL A 70 -0.33 -6.85 -20.47
N PHE A 71 0.35 -7.72 -19.72
CA PHE A 71 1.73 -8.12 -20.01
C PHE A 71 1.87 -8.70 -21.42
N PHE A 72 1.03 -9.68 -21.80
CA PHE A 72 1.12 -10.28 -23.13
C PHE A 72 0.87 -9.26 -24.25
N LYS A 73 -0.06 -8.32 -24.03
CA LYS A 73 -0.36 -7.25 -24.99
C LYS A 73 0.83 -6.30 -25.18
N LEU A 74 1.45 -5.88 -24.09
CA LEU A 74 2.45 -4.81 -24.08
C LEU A 74 3.89 -5.30 -24.30
N ALA A 75 4.21 -6.52 -23.86
CA ALA A 75 5.54 -7.09 -24.02
C ALA A 75 5.81 -7.56 -25.45
N ASN A 76 4.76 -7.87 -26.23
CA ASN A 76 4.85 -8.27 -27.64
C ASN A 76 5.89 -9.39 -27.89
N VAL A 77 5.88 -10.40 -27.03
CA VAL A 77 6.86 -11.51 -27.08
C VAL A 77 6.58 -12.51 -28.22
N MET A 78 5.33 -12.61 -28.66
CA MET A 78 4.87 -13.42 -29.79
C MET A 78 3.52 -12.87 -30.30
N ASP A 79 2.89 -13.53 -31.28
CA ASP A 79 1.56 -13.13 -31.74
C ASP A 79 0.56 -13.10 -30.59
N PHE A 80 -0.14 -11.96 -30.48
CA PHE A 80 -1.02 -11.70 -29.35
C PHE A 80 -2.23 -12.65 -29.30
N LYS A 81 -2.78 -13.05 -30.46
CA LYS A 81 -3.91 -14.00 -30.47
C LYS A 81 -3.47 -15.36 -29.96
N GLU A 82 -2.27 -15.78 -30.34
CA GLU A 82 -1.67 -17.02 -29.87
C GLU A 82 -1.37 -16.97 -28.35
N CYS A 83 -0.82 -15.86 -27.84
CA CYS A 83 -0.67 -15.65 -26.38
C CYS A 83 -1.98 -15.86 -25.62
N ILE A 84 -3.06 -15.19 -26.06
CA ILE A 84 -4.35 -15.26 -25.38
C ILE A 84 -4.96 -16.65 -25.46
N ALA A 85 -4.82 -17.35 -26.60
CA ALA A 85 -5.28 -18.73 -26.72
C ALA A 85 -4.56 -19.68 -25.73
N LEU A 86 -3.23 -19.58 -25.66
CA LEU A 86 -2.43 -20.35 -24.69
C LEU A 86 -2.79 -20.00 -23.24
N TYR A 87 -3.05 -18.72 -22.97
CA TYR A 87 -3.41 -18.27 -21.63
C TYR A 87 -4.80 -18.76 -21.21
N LYS A 88 -5.81 -18.66 -22.09
CA LYS A 88 -7.16 -19.21 -21.86
C LYS A 88 -7.13 -20.72 -21.64
N ASN A 89 -6.26 -21.46 -22.35
CA ASN A 89 -6.03 -22.89 -22.11
C ASN A 89 -5.41 -23.16 -20.73
N THR A 90 -4.46 -22.33 -20.30
CA THR A 90 -3.83 -22.44 -18.98
C THR A 90 -4.84 -22.21 -17.86
N ILE A 91 -5.68 -21.18 -17.99
CA ILE A 91 -6.77 -20.89 -17.04
C ILE A 91 -7.72 -22.08 -16.93
N ARG A 92 -8.11 -22.70 -18.05
CA ARG A 92 -9.00 -23.88 -18.03
C ARG A 92 -8.36 -25.07 -17.29
N LYS A 93 -7.07 -25.33 -17.53
CA LYS A 93 -6.32 -26.38 -16.82
C LYS A 93 -6.20 -26.10 -15.33
N SER A 94 -5.89 -24.85 -14.96
CA SER A 94 -5.67 -24.46 -13.56
C SER A 94 -6.97 -24.36 -12.75
N TYR A 95 -8.05 -23.85 -13.36
CA TYR A 95 -9.28 -23.50 -12.64
C TYR A 95 -10.51 -24.29 -13.07
N GLY A 96 -10.41 -25.20 -14.04
CA GLY A 96 -11.54 -26.03 -14.46
C GLY A 96 -12.19 -26.83 -13.32
N HIS A 97 -11.39 -27.26 -12.34
CA HIS A 97 -11.88 -27.93 -11.13
C HIS A 97 -12.78 -27.04 -10.24
N ARG A 98 -12.76 -25.70 -10.42
CA ARG A 98 -13.60 -24.73 -9.71
C ARG A 98 -14.92 -24.44 -10.42
N GLY A 99 -15.17 -25.11 -11.55
CA GLY A 99 -16.40 -24.99 -12.35
C GLY A 99 -16.30 -24.01 -13.52
N GLU A 100 -17.14 -24.22 -14.53
CA GLU A 100 -17.10 -23.45 -15.78
C GLU A 100 -17.38 -21.96 -15.57
N ALA A 101 -18.23 -21.60 -14.60
CA ALA A 101 -18.52 -20.21 -14.29
C ALA A 101 -17.26 -19.42 -13.87
N VAL A 102 -16.33 -20.06 -13.14
CA VAL A 102 -15.06 -19.43 -12.75
C VAL A 102 -14.15 -19.26 -13.97
N VAL A 103 -14.08 -20.28 -14.84
CA VAL A 103 -13.29 -20.21 -16.07
C VAL A 103 -13.80 -19.08 -16.98
N GLN A 104 -15.11 -18.98 -17.14
CA GLN A 104 -15.73 -17.96 -17.99
C GLN A 104 -15.49 -16.54 -17.47
N LYS A 105 -15.61 -16.31 -16.14
CA LYS A 105 -15.25 -15.01 -15.53
C LYS A 105 -13.80 -14.60 -15.79
N ASN A 106 -12.86 -15.57 -15.77
CA ASN A 106 -11.47 -15.28 -16.11
C ASN A 106 -11.30 -14.92 -17.59
N TYR A 107 -12.07 -15.52 -18.49
CA TYR A 107 -12.05 -15.16 -19.91
C TYR A 107 -12.59 -13.75 -20.14
N GLU A 108 -13.70 -13.41 -19.49
CA GLU A 108 -14.27 -12.05 -19.50
C GLU A 108 -13.27 -11.02 -18.97
N MET A 109 -12.57 -11.32 -17.86
CA MET A 109 -11.52 -10.45 -17.36
C MET A 109 -10.39 -10.21 -18.35
N ILE A 110 -10.00 -11.20 -19.15
CA ILE A 110 -8.97 -11.02 -20.19
C ILE A 110 -9.47 -10.03 -21.25
N ASP A 111 -10.70 -10.20 -21.70
CA ASP A 111 -11.25 -9.39 -22.78
C ASP A 111 -11.42 -7.93 -22.30
N GLU A 112 -11.99 -7.74 -21.10
CA GLU A 112 -12.14 -6.43 -20.44
C GLU A 112 -10.81 -5.76 -20.10
N ALA A 113 -9.77 -6.54 -19.78
CA ALA A 113 -8.44 -6.00 -19.48
C ALA A 113 -7.86 -5.21 -20.65
N LEU A 114 -8.10 -5.65 -21.89
CA LEU A 114 -7.50 -5.05 -23.08
C LEU A 114 -8.12 -3.69 -23.39
N ASP A 115 -9.42 -3.54 -23.18
CA ASP A 115 -10.14 -2.28 -23.36
C ASP A 115 -9.82 -1.29 -22.24
N ALA A 116 -9.38 -1.78 -21.08
CA ALA A 116 -9.01 -0.96 -19.93
C ALA A 116 -7.57 -0.39 -19.98
N ILE A 117 -6.74 -0.82 -20.94
CA ILE A 117 -5.37 -0.29 -21.09
C ILE A 117 -5.43 1.12 -21.65
N THR A 118 -4.92 2.08 -20.88
CA THR A 118 -4.79 3.48 -21.30
C THR A 118 -3.32 3.83 -21.50
N GLU A 119 -2.96 4.44 -22.63
CA GLU A 119 -1.62 4.99 -22.83
C GLU A 119 -1.52 6.38 -22.18
N ILE A 120 -0.53 6.56 -21.31
CA ILE A 120 -0.23 7.86 -20.70
C ILE A 120 0.84 8.53 -21.55
N LYS A 121 0.44 9.59 -22.27
CA LYS A 121 1.37 10.37 -23.10
C LYS A 121 2.32 11.15 -22.20
N VAL A 122 3.56 10.65 -22.10
CA VAL A 122 4.61 11.22 -21.26
C VAL A 122 4.93 12.66 -21.67
N PRO A 123 4.63 13.67 -20.83
CA PRO A 123 4.98 15.06 -21.10
C PRO A 123 6.50 15.25 -21.13
N ALA A 124 7.00 16.02 -22.11
CA ALA A 124 8.42 16.33 -22.21
C ALA A 124 8.95 17.06 -20.95
N ASP A 125 8.10 17.89 -20.33
CA ASP A 125 8.42 18.68 -19.15
C ASP A 125 8.71 17.82 -17.90
N TRP A 126 8.32 16.54 -17.90
CA TRP A 126 8.70 15.64 -16.81
C TRP A 126 10.22 15.46 -16.67
N LYS A 127 11.00 15.69 -17.74
CA LYS A 127 12.47 15.71 -17.68
C LYS A 127 13.01 16.87 -16.82
N ASN A 128 12.25 17.97 -16.76
CA ASN A 128 12.64 19.22 -16.12
C ASN A 128 12.01 19.41 -14.73
N LEU A 129 11.45 18.34 -14.13
CA LEU A 129 10.92 18.40 -12.77
C LEU A 129 12.01 18.83 -11.78
N SER A 130 11.69 19.82 -10.95
CA SER A 130 12.64 20.50 -10.09
C SER A 130 13.14 19.61 -8.97
N ASP A 131 14.36 19.89 -8.50
CA ASP A 131 14.92 19.18 -7.34
C ASP A 131 14.09 19.39 -6.07
N SER A 132 13.32 20.49 -5.97
CA SER A 132 12.39 20.68 -4.86
C SER A 132 11.25 19.65 -4.86
N MET A 133 10.71 19.30 -6.02
CA MET A 133 9.71 18.24 -6.15
C MET A 133 10.30 16.87 -5.81
N LEU A 134 11.52 16.60 -6.28
CA LEU A 134 12.23 15.35 -5.98
C LEU A 134 12.58 15.21 -4.49
N ARG A 135 12.95 16.31 -3.82
CA ARG A 135 13.20 16.34 -2.37
C ARG A 135 11.94 16.14 -1.54
N PHE A 136 10.79 16.66 -2.00
CA PHE A 136 9.51 16.43 -1.32
C PHE A 136 9.18 14.93 -1.24
N GLU A 137 9.54 14.14 -2.25
CA GLU A 137 9.39 12.68 -2.25
C GLU A 137 10.39 11.96 -1.34
N GLN A 138 11.62 12.48 -1.25
CA GLN A 138 12.61 12.00 -0.29
C GLN A 138 12.13 12.23 1.16
N ASN A 139 11.36 13.29 1.44
CA ASN A 139 10.75 13.48 2.76
C ASN A 139 9.67 12.42 3.09
N TYR A 140 9.13 11.70 2.09
CA TYR A 140 8.27 10.53 2.32
C TYR A 140 9.09 9.25 2.53
N HIS A 141 10.31 9.16 1.96
CA HIS A 141 11.33 8.19 2.39
C HIS A 141 11.74 8.45 3.84
N ASP A 142 11.76 9.72 4.25
CA ASP A 142 11.88 10.12 5.65
C ASP A 142 10.60 9.86 6.45
N ALA A 143 9.49 9.38 5.89
CA ALA A 143 8.29 9.11 6.69
C ALA A 143 8.54 8.01 7.73
N LEU A 144 9.33 6.98 7.41
CA LEU A 144 9.81 6.00 8.40
C LEU A 144 10.78 6.63 9.40
N GLY A 145 11.69 7.50 8.95
CA GLY A 145 12.63 8.23 9.81
C GLY A 145 11.98 9.30 10.70
N ASN A 146 10.90 9.93 10.24
CA ASN A 146 10.11 10.96 10.92
C ASN A 146 9.15 10.31 11.93
N LEU A 147 8.58 9.15 11.61
CA LEU A 147 7.87 8.30 12.58
C LEU A 147 8.81 7.75 13.67
N ALA A 148 10.12 7.62 13.36
CA ALA A 148 11.16 7.27 14.32
C ALA A 148 11.56 8.43 15.27
N LYS A 149 11.15 9.68 15.00
CA LYS A 149 11.49 10.84 15.85
C LYS A 149 10.74 10.85 17.19
N GLU A 150 9.74 9.98 17.38
CA GLU A 150 9.25 9.65 18.71
C GLU A 150 10.34 8.91 19.50
N LYS A 151 11.01 9.63 20.39
CA LYS A 151 11.91 9.07 21.42
C LYS A 151 11.11 8.22 22.42
N SER A 152 10.62 7.07 22.00
CA SER A 152 10.12 6.05 22.94
C SER A 152 11.28 5.14 23.33
N ALA A 153 11.40 4.75 24.59
CA ALA A 153 12.45 3.84 25.06
C ALA A 153 12.47 2.45 24.37
N ILE A 154 11.38 2.08 23.68
CA ILE A 154 11.18 0.76 23.07
C ILE A 154 11.72 0.70 21.63
N ASN A 155 11.49 1.75 20.83
CA ASN A 155 12.03 1.84 19.47
C ASN A 155 13.28 2.73 19.45
N LYS A 156 14.36 2.26 18.80
CA LYS A 156 15.58 3.03 18.62
C LYS A 156 15.54 3.76 17.28
N PRO A 157 15.57 5.11 17.27
CA PRO A 157 15.53 5.87 16.03
C PRO A 157 16.64 5.48 15.06
N SER A 158 17.85 5.21 15.57
CA SER A 158 19.01 4.80 14.78
C SER A 158 18.80 3.47 14.04
N PHE A 159 18.14 2.48 14.65
CA PHE A 159 17.81 1.22 13.99
C PHE A 159 16.74 1.43 12.92
N THR A 160 15.71 2.22 13.23
CA THR A 160 14.63 2.51 12.27
C THR A 160 15.18 3.21 11.04
N GLU A 161 16.01 4.24 11.23
CA GLU A 161 16.55 5.08 10.16
C GLU A 161 17.60 4.35 9.32
N ASN A 162 18.56 3.66 9.96
CA ASN A 162 19.73 3.12 9.25
C ASN A 162 19.54 1.67 8.79
N ILE A 163 18.61 0.91 9.37
CA ILE A 163 18.39 -0.51 9.06
C ILE A 163 16.98 -0.76 8.55
N GLN A 164 15.96 -0.49 9.36
CA GLN A 164 14.57 -0.84 9.04
C GLN A 164 14.06 -0.12 7.78
N ALA A 165 14.28 1.19 7.67
CA ALA A 165 13.80 1.98 6.55
C ALA A 165 14.46 1.58 5.22
N PRO A 166 15.80 1.44 5.11
CA PRO A 166 16.41 0.92 3.89
C PRO A 166 15.91 -0.49 3.53
N VAL A 167 15.78 -1.41 4.49
CA VAL A 167 15.25 -2.76 4.23
C VAL A 167 13.80 -2.70 3.72
N ALA A 168 12.93 -1.92 4.36
CA ALA A 168 11.54 -1.74 3.97
C ALA A 168 11.38 -1.15 2.56
N LEU A 169 12.42 -0.45 2.07
CA LEU A 169 12.50 0.16 0.75
C LEU A 169 13.29 -0.70 -0.26
N GLN A 170 13.57 -1.96 0.07
CA GLN A 170 14.33 -2.90 -0.77
C GLN A 170 15.77 -2.42 -1.07
N ARG A 171 16.39 -1.77 -0.07
CA ARG A 171 17.78 -1.31 -0.08
C ARG A 171 18.61 -1.95 1.03
N GLY A 172 18.25 -3.16 1.45
CA GLY A 172 18.97 -3.90 2.49
C GLY A 172 20.43 -4.19 2.10
N ASP A 173 20.67 -4.48 0.83
CA ASP A 173 22.00 -4.74 0.27
C ASP A 173 22.92 -3.51 0.26
N ASP A 174 22.36 -2.29 0.33
CA ASP A 174 23.14 -1.05 0.41
C ASP A 174 23.73 -0.83 1.82
N ILE A 175 23.28 -1.59 2.83
CA ILE A 175 23.67 -1.41 4.23
C ILE A 175 25.04 -2.07 4.49
N PRO A 176 26.06 -1.32 4.95
CA PRO A 176 27.36 -1.91 5.23
C PRO A 176 27.33 -2.81 6.47
N VAL A 177 28.21 -3.81 6.51
CA VAL A 177 28.38 -4.72 7.66
C VAL A 177 28.62 -3.94 8.97
N SER A 178 29.31 -2.80 8.91
CA SER A 178 29.57 -1.95 10.08
C SER A 178 28.32 -1.40 10.74
N ALA A 179 27.20 -1.27 10.02
CA ALA A 179 25.92 -0.82 10.59
C ALA A 179 25.36 -1.82 11.62
N PHE A 180 25.79 -3.08 11.56
CA PHE A 180 25.40 -4.15 12.48
C PHE A 180 26.44 -4.40 13.60
N ALA A 181 27.60 -3.74 13.53
CA ALA A 181 28.73 -3.96 14.43
C ALA A 181 28.68 -3.09 15.70
N ASN A 182 27.51 -3.01 16.34
CA ASN A 182 27.33 -2.33 17.62
C ASN A 182 26.73 -3.30 18.66
N ASP A 183 26.92 -3.01 19.96
CA ASP A 183 26.49 -3.88 21.06
C ASP A 183 24.99 -4.21 21.08
N GLU A 184 24.19 -3.37 20.42
CA GLU A 184 22.74 -3.49 20.35
C GLU A 184 22.27 -4.49 19.28
N LEU A 185 23.06 -4.68 18.22
CA LEU A 185 22.72 -5.55 17.08
C LEU A 185 23.64 -6.78 16.97
N VAL A 186 24.79 -6.76 17.65
CA VAL A 186 25.74 -7.88 17.66
C VAL A 186 25.07 -9.17 18.13
N GLY A 187 25.35 -10.26 17.41
CA GLY A 187 24.69 -11.56 17.63
C GLY A 187 23.28 -11.66 17.05
N GLY A 188 22.88 -10.74 16.17
CA GLY A 188 21.57 -10.77 15.51
C GLY A 188 20.42 -10.22 16.35
N LYS A 189 20.75 -9.40 17.36
CA LYS A 189 19.75 -8.72 18.19
C LYS A 189 19.03 -7.64 17.38
N VAL A 190 17.75 -7.46 17.64
CA VAL A 190 16.94 -6.39 17.05
C VAL A 190 16.11 -5.69 18.13
N PRO A 191 15.91 -4.36 18.06
CA PRO A 191 15.03 -3.66 18.99
C PRO A 191 13.57 -4.14 18.87
N LEU A 192 12.83 -4.07 19.99
CA LEU A 192 11.41 -4.36 20.02
C LEU A 192 10.59 -3.16 19.50
N GLY A 193 9.30 -3.39 19.21
CA GLY A 193 8.36 -2.31 18.91
C GLY A 193 8.62 -1.55 17.60
N THR A 194 9.43 -2.10 16.70
CA THR A 194 9.74 -1.54 15.37
C THR A 194 8.54 -1.56 14.42
N ALA A 195 7.59 -2.47 14.60
CA ALA A 195 6.38 -2.55 13.77
C ALA A 195 5.49 -1.28 13.86
N LYS A 196 5.51 -0.57 14.99
CA LYS A 196 4.60 0.57 15.24
C LYS A 196 4.82 1.76 14.30
N VAL A 197 6.00 1.86 13.70
CA VAL A 197 6.40 2.94 12.78
C VAL A 197 6.23 2.54 11.31
N GLU A 198 5.87 1.30 11.00
CA GLU A 198 5.77 0.84 9.60
C GLU A 198 4.62 1.49 8.84
N LYS A 199 3.45 1.64 9.49
CA LYS A 199 2.26 2.34 8.95
C LYS A 199 1.96 1.99 7.50
N ARG A 200 1.91 0.69 7.20
CA ARG A 200 1.90 0.14 5.83
C ARG A 200 0.70 0.58 4.98
N GLY A 201 -0.45 0.84 5.60
CA GLY A 201 -1.64 1.37 4.91
C GLY A 201 -2.18 0.46 3.79
N VAL A 202 -2.22 -0.86 4.02
CA VAL A 202 -2.52 -1.87 2.97
C VAL A 202 -3.99 -2.27 2.88
N ALA A 203 -4.81 -1.84 3.83
CA ALA A 203 -6.24 -2.14 3.85
C ALA A 203 -6.97 -1.38 2.73
N LEU A 204 -7.85 -2.07 1.99
CA LEU A 204 -8.78 -1.42 1.06
C LEU A 204 -9.99 -0.82 1.78
N MET A 205 -10.36 -1.42 2.92
CA MET A 205 -11.46 -1.00 3.77
C MET A 205 -11.02 -1.06 5.22
N ILE A 206 -11.50 -0.13 6.04
CA ILE A 206 -11.21 -0.11 7.48
C ILE A 206 -12.53 -0.02 8.25
N PRO A 207 -12.61 -0.59 9.46
CA PRO A 207 -13.81 -0.45 10.27
C PRO A 207 -14.01 1.01 10.71
N ILE A 208 -15.24 1.50 10.57
CA ILE A 208 -15.68 2.78 11.15
C ILE A 208 -16.58 2.43 12.33
N VAL A 209 -16.20 2.90 13.53
CA VAL A 209 -16.96 2.61 14.74
C VAL A 209 -18.07 3.63 14.91
N ASP A 210 -19.30 3.12 14.99
CA ASP A 210 -20.47 3.87 15.41
C ASP A 210 -20.58 3.80 16.95
N MET A 211 -20.24 4.88 17.62
CA MET A 211 -20.20 4.93 19.08
C MET A 211 -21.60 4.93 19.72
N ASP A 212 -22.66 5.27 18.98
CA ASP A 212 -24.03 5.19 19.49
C ASP A 212 -24.52 3.75 19.59
N LYS A 213 -24.02 2.87 18.72
CA LYS A 213 -24.28 1.43 18.75
C LYS A 213 -23.29 0.65 19.61
N CYS A 214 -22.22 1.27 20.08
CA CYS A 214 -21.17 0.60 20.83
C CYS A 214 -21.64 0.21 22.25
N THR A 215 -21.53 -1.08 22.57
CA THR A 215 -21.85 -1.61 23.92
C THR A 215 -20.67 -1.61 24.88
N GLN A 216 -19.47 -1.19 24.43
CA GLN A 216 -18.22 -1.15 25.21
C GLN A 216 -17.71 -2.54 25.65
N CYS A 217 -17.99 -3.59 24.88
CA CYS A 217 -17.64 -4.97 25.22
C CYS A 217 -16.19 -5.38 24.94
N ASN A 218 -15.39 -4.53 24.28
CA ASN A 218 -14.00 -4.80 23.85
C ASN A 218 -13.78 -6.03 22.93
N ILE A 219 -14.84 -6.73 22.48
CA ILE A 219 -14.71 -7.91 21.62
C ILE A 219 -13.96 -7.58 20.32
N CYS A 220 -14.25 -6.43 19.71
CA CYS A 220 -13.56 -6.00 18.49
C CYS A 220 -12.04 -5.86 18.68
N SER A 221 -11.58 -5.42 19.85
CA SER A 221 -10.15 -5.34 20.17
C SER A 221 -9.54 -6.71 20.40
N MET A 222 -10.24 -7.61 21.11
CA MET A 222 -9.80 -8.98 21.34
C MET A 222 -9.70 -9.76 20.03
N SER A 223 -10.64 -9.57 19.11
CA SER A 223 -10.68 -10.28 17.82
C SER A 223 -9.69 -9.75 16.79
N CYS A 224 -9.09 -8.57 17.01
CA CYS A 224 -8.18 -7.99 16.04
C CYS A 224 -6.82 -8.70 16.03
N PRO A 225 -6.43 -9.38 14.93
CA PRO A 225 -5.18 -10.13 14.89
C PRO A 225 -3.92 -9.24 14.80
N HIS A 226 -4.09 -7.94 14.58
CA HIS A 226 -3.00 -6.96 14.40
C HIS A 226 -3.02 -5.84 15.45
N ALA A 227 -3.90 -5.93 16.46
CA ALA A 227 -4.09 -4.88 17.47
C ALA A 227 -4.35 -3.48 16.87
N CYS A 228 -5.08 -3.39 15.76
CA CYS A 228 -5.37 -2.12 15.07
C CYS A 228 -6.62 -1.42 15.58
N ILE A 229 -7.46 -2.09 16.37
CA ILE A 229 -8.66 -1.50 16.98
C ILE A 229 -8.57 -1.73 18.49
N ARG A 230 -8.59 -0.64 19.26
CA ARG A 230 -8.31 -0.68 20.71
C ARG A 230 -9.28 0.20 21.48
N PRO A 231 -9.66 -0.20 22.71
CA PRO A 231 -10.38 0.67 23.63
C PRO A 231 -9.43 1.67 24.28
N PHE A 232 -9.95 2.87 24.51
CA PHE A 232 -9.30 3.94 25.25
C PHE A 232 -10.29 4.44 26.31
N LEU A 233 -9.78 4.60 27.52
CA LEU A 233 -10.44 5.36 28.57
C LEU A 233 -9.78 6.74 28.66
N LEU A 234 -10.59 7.76 28.82
CA LEU A 234 -10.17 9.15 28.88
C LEU A 234 -10.69 9.76 30.18
N SER A 235 -9.85 10.53 30.84
CA SER A 235 -10.28 11.49 31.86
C SER A 235 -11.15 12.60 31.24
N GLN A 236 -11.88 13.34 32.08
CA GLN A 236 -12.65 14.48 31.58
C GLN A 236 -11.77 15.53 30.87
N ALA A 237 -10.57 15.79 31.40
CA ALA A 237 -9.64 16.74 30.78
C ALA A 237 -9.15 16.29 29.39
N GLU A 238 -8.89 14.99 29.21
CA GLU A 238 -8.53 14.45 27.89
C GLU A 238 -9.73 14.45 26.93
N ASP A 239 -10.94 14.22 27.44
CA ASP A 239 -12.16 14.30 26.66
C ASP A 239 -12.47 15.74 26.20
N ASP A 240 -12.22 16.73 27.05
CA ASP A 240 -12.41 18.14 26.71
C ASP A 240 -11.37 18.63 25.68
N ALA A 241 -10.17 18.03 25.69
CA ALA A 241 -9.07 18.37 24.78
C ALA A 241 -9.08 17.60 23.44
N LYS A 242 -10.06 16.71 23.22
CA LYS A 242 -10.08 15.82 22.05
C LYS A 242 -10.37 16.60 20.76
N PRO A 243 -9.89 16.13 19.60
CA PRO A 243 -10.32 16.66 18.30
C PRO A 243 -11.83 16.53 18.12
N SER A 244 -12.46 17.43 17.37
CA SER A 244 -13.92 17.43 17.15
C SER A 244 -14.47 16.13 16.53
N THR A 245 -13.63 15.38 15.81
CA THR A 245 -13.98 14.08 15.19
C THR A 245 -13.77 12.88 16.12
N PHE A 246 -13.22 13.09 17.31
CA PHE A 246 -12.94 12.03 18.28
C PHE A 246 -14.18 11.75 19.12
N ASP A 247 -15.14 11.04 18.54
CA ASP A 247 -16.40 10.74 19.21
C ASP A 247 -16.21 9.74 20.37
N SER A 248 -16.51 10.16 21.59
CA SER A 248 -16.39 9.33 22.81
C SER A 248 -17.72 9.34 23.57
N ARG A 249 -17.91 8.37 24.47
CA ARG A 249 -19.11 8.23 25.29
C ARG A 249 -18.71 7.98 26.74
N LYS A 250 -19.57 8.30 27.70
CA LYS A 250 -19.32 7.93 29.11
C LYS A 250 -19.03 6.43 29.23
N ALA A 251 -18.00 6.07 29.99
CA ALA A 251 -17.66 4.68 30.26
C ALA A 251 -18.80 3.99 31.04
N LYS A 252 -19.16 2.78 30.62
CA LYS A 252 -20.11 1.89 31.29
C LYS A 252 -19.32 0.91 32.15
N GLY A 253 -19.66 0.78 33.43
CA GLY A 253 -18.98 -0.13 34.34
C GLY A 253 -19.19 0.25 35.79
N GLY A 254 -18.39 -0.34 36.68
CA GLY A 254 -18.43 -0.07 38.11
C GLY A 254 -17.70 1.22 38.50
N ALA A 255 -17.41 1.35 39.80
CA ALA A 255 -16.75 2.52 40.37
C ALA A 255 -15.36 2.79 39.75
N GLU A 256 -14.69 1.75 39.24
CA GLU A 256 -13.36 1.81 38.64
C GLU A 256 -13.28 2.64 37.34
N VAL A 257 -14.39 2.81 36.64
CA VAL A 257 -14.47 3.64 35.41
C VAL A 257 -15.44 4.81 35.54
N ALA A 258 -16.00 5.03 36.72
CA ALA A 258 -16.96 6.09 36.96
C ALA A 258 -16.33 7.47 36.67
N GLY A 259 -17.01 8.26 35.85
CA GLY A 259 -16.53 9.60 35.44
C GLY A 259 -15.52 9.61 34.29
N LEU A 260 -15.12 8.45 33.77
CA LEU A 260 -14.30 8.36 32.56
C LEU A 260 -15.16 8.36 31.29
N HIS A 261 -14.52 8.69 30.19
CA HIS A 261 -15.04 8.51 28.83
C HIS A 261 -14.36 7.34 28.15
N TYR A 262 -15.05 6.75 27.20
CA TYR A 262 -14.64 5.56 26.49
C TYR A 262 -14.76 5.78 24.99
N ARG A 263 -13.77 5.28 24.25
CA ARG A 263 -13.78 5.22 22.79
C ARG A 263 -13.09 3.97 22.29
N ILE A 264 -13.64 3.33 21.26
CA ILE A 264 -12.86 2.44 20.41
C ILE A 264 -12.21 3.26 19.31
N GLN A 265 -10.89 3.16 19.18
CA GLN A 265 -10.14 3.84 18.12
C GLN A 265 -9.44 2.81 17.23
N VAL A 266 -9.50 3.07 15.92
CA VAL A 266 -8.85 2.27 14.88
C VAL A 266 -7.56 2.97 14.45
N SER A 267 -6.48 2.22 14.24
CA SER A 267 -5.28 2.65 13.55
C SER A 267 -5.40 2.28 12.06
N PRO A 268 -5.81 3.22 11.19
CA PRO A 268 -6.12 2.90 9.80
C PRO A 268 -4.91 2.37 9.03
N LEU A 269 -3.72 2.90 9.32
CA LEU A 269 -2.49 2.56 8.60
C LEU A 269 -1.89 1.21 9.03
N ASP A 270 -2.32 0.63 10.14
CA ASP A 270 -1.90 -0.72 10.57
C ASP A 270 -2.95 -1.79 10.22
N CYS A 271 -4.20 -1.37 9.96
CA CYS A 271 -5.30 -2.26 9.62
C CYS A 271 -5.02 -3.01 8.30
N THR A 272 -5.57 -4.22 8.18
CA THR A 272 -5.39 -5.09 7.01
C THR A 272 -6.67 -5.32 6.21
N GLY A 273 -7.78 -4.68 6.59
CA GLY A 273 -9.14 -5.01 6.16
C GLY A 273 -9.76 -6.11 7.01
#